data_AF-A0A2I0B1H8-F1
#
_entry.id   AF-A0A2I0B1H8-F1
#
_cell.length_a   1.000
_cell.length_b   1.000
_cell.length_c   1.000
_cell.angle_alpha   90.00
_cell.angle_beta   90.00
_cell.angle_gamma   90.00
#
_symmetry.space_group_name_H-M   'P 1'
#
loop_
_entity.id
_entity.type
_entity.pdbx_description
1 polymer ?
#
loop_
_entity_poly.entity_id
_entity_poly.type
_entity_poly.pdbx_seq_one_letter_code
_entity_poly.pdbx_strand_id
1 'polypeptide(L)'
;MDPFSSSSPSTGSGSGPSSEALMGQLKAQLAQAYAEEFLETVRSKCFGKCVSKPGTSLSSSESSCVSRCVERYIEATETSKFHKKCAYLQP
;
A
#
# COMPACT_ATOMS: atom_id res chain seq x y z
N MET A 1 7.17 31.20 -3.63
CA MET A 1 8.08 30.78 -2.55
C MET A 1 8.80 29.55 -3.08
N ASP A 2 9.95 29.78 -3.70
CA ASP A 2 10.61 28.86 -4.62
C ASP A 2 11.86 28.28 -3.93
N PRO A 3 12.04 26.94 -3.88
CA PRO A 3 13.07 26.31 -3.04
C PRO A 3 14.45 26.21 -3.70
N PHE A 4 14.75 26.98 -4.75
CA PHE A 4 16.06 26.91 -5.42
C PHE A 4 16.77 28.27 -5.34
N SER A 5 17.49 28.47 -4.24
CA SER A 5 18.62 29.41 -4.24
C SER A 5 19.81 28.72 -3.60
N SER A 6 20.81 28.54 -4.46
CA SER A 6 22.24 28.35 -4.16
C SER A 6 22.68 26.96 -3.73
N SER A 7 23.08 26.14 -4.70
CA SER A 7 24.48 25.68 -4.84
C SER A 7 24.65 24.93 -6.16
N SER A 8 25.59 25.36 -6.98
CA SER A 8 25.98 24.74 -8.25
C SER A 8 26.34 23.25 -8.07
N PRO A 9 25.92 22.33 -8.96
CA PRO A 9 26.50 20.99 -8.99
C PRO A 9 27.86 21.08 -9.67
N SER A 10 28.92 21.14 -8.88
CA SER A 10 30.27 20.84 -9.33
C SER A 10 30.27 19.41 -9.87
N THR A 11 30.61 19.27 -11.15
CA THR A 11 30.87 17.98 -11.78
C THR A 11 32.12 17.39 -11.12
N GLY A 12 31.92 16.41 -10.23
CA GLY A 12 32.95 15.67 -9.52
C GLY A 12 32.57 14.19 -9.47
N SER A 13 33.39 13.38 -10.13
CA SER A 13 33.23 11.95 -10.36
C SER A 13 32.96 11.12 -9.11
N GLY A 14 32.04 10.14 -9.28
CA GLY A 14 32.15 8.83 -8.64
C GLY A 14 31.41 8.65 -7.33
N SER A 15 30.12 8.34 -7.42
CA SER A 15 29.46 7.25 -6.68
C SER A 15 28.07 7.12 -7.29
N GLY A 16 27.78 6.01 -7.97
CA GLY A 16 26.44 5.73 -8.47
C GLY A 16 25.40 5.82 -7.33
N PRO A 17 24.09 5.91 -7.64
CA PRO A 17 23.06 5.91 -6.60
C PRO A 17 23.36 4.79 -5.60
N SER A 18 23.62 5.17 -4.34
CA SER A 18 24.03 4.24 -3.29
C SER A 18 23.07 3.06 -3.30
N SER A 19 23.58 1.84 -3.35
CA SER A 19 22.80 0.59 -3.47
C SER A 19 21.62 0.55 -2.50
N GLU A 20 21.80 1.09 -1.29
CA GLU A 20 20.79 1.23 -0.25
C GLU A 20 19.63 2.17 -0.63
N ALA A 21 19.92 3.29 -1.30
CA ALA A 21 18.89 4.22 -1.79
C ALA A 21 18.07 3.58 -2.92
N LEU A 22 18.73 2.84 -3.82
CA LEU A 22 18.03 2.07 -4.86
C LEU A 22 17.18 0.94 -4.26
N MET A 23 17.69 0.21 -3.27
CA MET A 23 16.90 -0.80 -2.54
C MET A 23 15.71 -0.19 -1.81
N GLY A 24 15.86 0.99 -1.22
CA GLY A 24 14.76 1.71 -0.58
C GLY A 24 13.65 2.04 -1.57
N GLN A 25 14.03 2.55 -2.75
CA GLN A 25 13.09 2.88 -3.81
C GLN A 25 12.39 1.64 -4.41
N LEU A 26 13.12 0.54 -4.57
CA LEU A 26 12.54 -0.74 -5.00
C LEU A 26 11.56 -1.31 -3.96
N LYS A 27 11.89 -1.23 -2.67
CA LYS A 27 10.98 -1.64 -1.58
C LYS A 27 9.72 -0.81 -1.55
N ALA A 28 9.82 0.50 -1.76
CA ALA A 28 8.66 1.39 -1.83
C ALA A 28 7.74 1.01 -3.01
N GLN A 29 8.31 0.75 -4.19
CA GLN A 29 7.53 0.26 -5.34
C GLN A 29 6.86 -1.09 -5.07
N LEU A 30 7.57 -2.03 -4.44
CA LEU A 30 7.01 -3.34 -4.09
C LEU A 30 5.85 -3.21 -3.07
N ALA A 31 6.03 -2.36 -2.06
CA ALA A 31 5.01 -2.07 -1.07
C ALA A 31 3.78 -1.41 -1.70
N GLN A 32 3.98 -0.52 -2.68
CA GLN A 32 2.90 0.10 -3.44
C GLN A 32 2.12 -0.92 -4.26
N ALA A 33 2.80 -1.76 -5.04
CA ALA A 33 2.13 -2.81 -5.83
C ALA A 33 1.32 -3.78 -4.94
N TYR A 34 1.87 -4.13 -3.77
CA TYR A 34 1.15 -4.95 -2.79
C TYR A 34 -0.06 -4.23 -2.18
N ALA A 35 0.06 -2.92 -1.91
CA ALA A 35 -1.03 -2.11 -1.40
C ALA A 35 -2.17 -2.01 -2.42
N GLU A 36 -1.87 -1.86 -3.71
CA GLU A 36 -2.89 -1.80 -4.77
C GLU A 36 -3.70 -3.10 -4.86
N GLU A 37 -3.04 -4.26 -4.90
CA GLU A 37 -3.71 -5.58 -4.90
C GLU A 37 -4.59 -5.78 -3.65
N PHE A 38 -4.04 -5.40 -2.49
CA PHE A 38 -4.75 -5.48 -1.23
C PHE A 38 -5.99 -4.59 -1.22
N LEU A 39 -5.84 -3.32 -1.63
CA LEU A 39 -6.92 -2.35 -1.69
C LEU A 39 -8.02 -2.80 -2.67
N GLU A 40 -7.67 -3.33 -3.83
CA GLU A 40 -8.65 -3.82 -4.80
C GLU A 40 -9.46 -5.00 -4.24
N THR A 41 -8.78 -5.93 -3.55
CA THR A 41 -9.44 -7.08 -2.92
C THR A 41 -10.35 -6.65 -1.77
N VAL A 42 -9.85 -5.82 -0.86
CA VAL A 42 -10.61 -5.27 0.27
C VAL A 42 -11.81 -4.48 -0.22
N ARG A 43 -11.61 -3.63 -1.24
CA ARG A 43 -12.68 -2.87 -1.87
C ARG A 43 -13.78 -3.79 -2.36
N SER A 44 -13.46 -4.83 -3.14
CA SER A 44 -14.46 -5.76 -3.67
C SER A 44 -15.20 -6.52 -2.56
N LYS A 45 -14.45 -7.07 -1.59
CA LYS A 45 -15.03 -7.87 -0.49
C LYS A 45 -15.89 -7.02 0.45
N CYS A 46 -15.38 -5.89 0.90
CA CYS A 46 -16.09 -5.03 1.84
C CYS A 46 -17.25 -4.31 1.18
N PHE A 47 -17.12 -3.88 -0.07
CA PHE A 47 -18.25 -3.30 -0.79
C PHE A 47 -19.38 -4.32 -0.98
N GLY A 48 -19.07 -5.54 -1.46
CA GLY A 48 -20.08 -6.58 -1.65
C GLY A 48 -20.75 -7.08 -0.36
N LYS A 49 -20.13 -6.85 0.80
CA LYS A 49 -20.69 -7.20 2.12
C LYS A 49 -21.43 -6.06 2.79
N CYS A 50 -20.94 -4.83 2.64
CA CYS A 50 -21.46 -3.69 3.38
C CYS A 50 -22.44 -2.84 2.58
N VAL A 51 -22.35 -2.80 1.25
CA VAL A 51 -23.17 -1.93 0.41
C VAL A 51 -24.33 -2.72 -0.18
N SER A 52 -25.52 -2.47 0.34
CA SER A 52 -26.76 -3.15 -0.09
C SER A 52 -27.49 -2.41 -1.20
N LYS A 53 -27.29 -1.09 -1.30
CA LYS A 53 -27.82 -0.25 -2.38
C LYS A 53 -26.68 0.62 -2.91
N PRO A 54 -26.13 0.33 -4.11
CA PRO A 54 -25.08 1.16 -4.67
C PRO A 54 -25.65 2.56 -4.95
N GLY A 55 -25.08 3.56 -4.29
CA GLY A 55 -25.40 4.97 -4.47
C GLY A 55 -24.14 5.80 -4.69
N THR A 56 -24.31 7.10 -4.92
CA THR A 56 -23.19 8.05 -5.05
C THR A 56 -22.49 8.33 -3.71
N SER A 57 -23.05 7.86 -2.61
CA SER A 57 -22.52 8.08 -1.27
C SER A 57 -22.81 6.88 -0.38
N LEU A 58 -21.92 6.61 0.56
CA LEU A 58 -22.14 5.62 1.60
C LEU A 58 -22.99 6.24 2.71
N SER A 59 -24.01 5.51 3.15
CA SER A 59 -24.71 5.86 4.38
C SER A 59 -23.80 5.71 5.60
N SER A 60 -24.18 6.29 6.74
CA SER A 60 -23.43 6.17 7.99
C SER A 60 -23.25 4.69 8.43
N SER A 61 -24.28 3.87 8.21
CA SER A 61 -24.26 2.44 8.49
C SER A 61 -23.30 1.68 7.58
N GLU A 62 -23.30 1.97 6.28
CA GLU A 62 -22.38 1.36 5.31
C GLU A 62 -20.93 1.76 5.60
N SER A 63 -20.68 3.04 5.90
CA SER A 63 -19.35 3.53 6.26
C SER A 63 -18.81 2.82 7.52
N SER A 64 -19.65 2.69 8.55
CA SER A 64 -19.29 1.96 9.76
C SER A 64 -19.06 0.46 9.52
N CYS A 65 -19.80 -0.15 8.59
CA CYS A 65 -19.58 -1.54 8.19
C CYS A 65 -18.25 -1.69 7.45
N VAL A 66 -17.95 -0.80 6.49
CA VAL A 66 -16.71 -0.84 5.71
C VAL A 66 -15.50 -0.73 6.63
N SER A 67 -15.48 0.23 7.57
CA SER A 67 -14.37 0.35 8.53
C SER A 67 -14.10 -0.94 9.30
N ARG A 68 -15.16 -1.57 9.83
CA ARG A 68 -15.04 -2.86 10.54
C ARG A 68 -14.62 -3.99 9.60
N CYS A 69 -15.10 -3.99 8.37
CA CYS A 69 -14.75 -5.01 7.38
C CYS A 69 -13.27 -4.95 7.03
N VAL A 70 -12.70 -3.76 6.85
CA VAL A 70 -11.27 -3.59 6.55
C VAL A 70 -10.42 -4.10 7.71
N GLU A 71 -10.74 -3.70 8.93
CA GLU A 71 -10.02 -4.14 10.14
C GLU A 71 -10.05 -5.67 10.28
N ARG A 72 -11.24 -6.27 10.16
CA ARG A 72 -11.42 -7.73 10.18
C ARG A 72 -10.72 -8.43 9.04
N TYR A 73 -10.69 -7.82 7.86
CA TYR A 73 -10.00 -8.37 6.70
C TYR A 73 -8.50 -8.39 6.97
N ILE A 74 -7.91 -7.29 7.47
CA ILE A 74 -6.49 -7.23 7.85
C ILE A 74 -6.18 -8.32 8.88
N GLU A 75 -6.93 -8.41 9.98
CA GLU A 75 -6.74 -9.46 11.00
C GLU A 75 -6.78 -10.88 10.40
N ALA A 76 -7.72 -11.14 9.49
CA ALA A 76 -7.83 -12.41 8.78
C ALA A 76 -6.71 -12.62 7.75
N THR A 77 -6.18 -11.55 7.13
CA THR A 77 -5.10 -11.65 6.16
C THR A 77 -3.73 -11.77 6.83
N GLU A 78 -3.49 -11.12 7.97
CA GLU A 78 -2.28 -11.28 8.79
C GLU A 78 -2.12 -12.75 9.21
N THR A 79 -3.21 -13.35 9.71
CA THR A 79 -3.24 -14.76 10.12
C THR A 79 -3.16 -15.74 8.95
N SER A 80 -3.75 -15.41 7.79
CA SER A 80 -3.78 -16.30 6.61
C SER A 80 -2.57 -16.14 5.68
N LYS A 81 -1.92 -14.96 5.63
CA LYS A 81 -0.74 -14.67 4.81
C LYS A 81 0.56 -14.96 5.53
N PHE A 82 0.63 -15.04 6.85
CA PHE A 82 1.84 -15.54 7.51
C PHE A 82 2.16 -16.97 7.04
N HIS A 83 1.15 -17.84 6.88
CA HIS A 83 1.36 -19.20 6.38
C HIS A 83 1.70 -19.26 4.87
N LYS A 84 1.04 -18.45 4.02
CA LYS A 84 1.30 -18.48 2.56
C LYS A 84 2.50 -17.66 2.12
N LYS A 85 2.86 -16.58 2.82
CA LYS A 85 3.98 -15.70 2.44
C LYS A 85 5.30 -16.16 3.05
N CYS A 86 5.31 -16.88 4.18
CA CYS A 86 6.47 -17.70 4.57
C CYS A 86 6.77 -18.78 3.53
N ALA A 87 5.77 -19.31 2.82
CA ALA A 87 5.99 -20.33 1.78
C ALA A 87 6.49 -19.79 0.43
N TYR A 88 6.42 -18.47 0.15
CA TYR A 88 6.79 -17.89 -1.15
C TYR A 88 7.80 -16.73 -1.05
N LEU A 89 8.22 -16.35 0.16
CA LEU A 89 9.17 -15.25 0.41
C LEU A 89 10.27 -15.66 1.40
N GLN A 90 10.73 -16.91 1.32
CA GLN A 90 12.02 -17.37 1.86
C GLN A 90 13.03 -17.50 0.71
N PRO A 91 14.21 -16.88 0.80
CA PRO A 91 15.42 -17.67 0.93
C PRO A 91 15.49 -18.37 2.29
#